data_AF-V9EKE5-F1
#
_entry.id   AF-V9EKE5-F1
#
_cell.length_a   1.000
_cell.length_b   1.000
_cell.length_c   1.000
_cell.angle_alpha   90.00
_cell.angle_beta   90.00
_cell.angle_gamma   90.00
#
_symmetry.space_group_name_H-M   'P 1'
#
loop_
_entity.id
_entity.type
_entity.pdbx_description
1 polymer ?
#
loop_
_entity_poly.entity_id
_entity_poly.type
_entity_poly.pdbx_seq_one_letter_code
_entity_poly.pdbx_strand_id
1 'polypeptide(L)'
;MDQLLLANQLLRDNIAAVKARKAAGGEADTNPTLADLERSHVLFVNAHHKPYVAIAFQYFKVSANNVTLGSDVSISIPQYGDFFADMVANVVIRAPTTSYSGGFGDDSDCVIYRHCDYPGERIFDEVRFEVNSNPIDSYTSETYVLHRQFNVPQDKLAAWKRCMGQETPMQARDFLQETGGTKAPVTKHTKTEIYNGYQTFKETHNDLNLWIPLLFWFNTDIRLAFPSVSVPYGQRFITFSLTQASNLYHAILNPARTTTTITSPRLSTPQISTFDLYINNLFVLPEVHDIFIDRVAFTLVRVHRRQTQNLNKSSDSIHLVQLKWPIESLTFGFQPTVNRAKNTNLEANSDQSSSVSSDMEDWHRFGVVSNTQMLAADFLGSMGALGLLVKEESSHITTLQLQAHSVNLFSTFPAAFFNSYIPYQFGGSALTAPTDPGLYYYSFALYPNQYQPSGHFNVSRARELYLNYTSSFISSDANHTATFFVQAKTINFLLISEGSASLRYST
;
A
#
# COMPACT_ATOMS: atom_id res chain seq x y z
N MET A 1 2.34 -28.96 38.26
CA MET A 1 1.95 -28.24 37.02
C MET A 1 0.59 -27.57 37.20
N ASP A 2 -0.45 -28.32 37.54
CA ASP A 2 -1.81 -27.76 37.77
C ASP A 2 -1.86 -26.66 38.85
N GLN A 3 -1.07 -26.76 39.90
CA GLN A 3 -0.96 -25.72 40.92
C GLN A 3 -0.40 -24.39 40.36
N LEU A 4 0.46 -24.43 39.34
CA LEU A 4 1.03 -23.24 38.70
C LEU A 4 0.08 -22.66 37.63
N LEU A 5 -0.73 -23.51 37.00
CA LEU A 5 -1.64 -23.10 35.93
C LEU A 5 -3.00 -22.62 36.46
N LEU A 6 -3.53 -23.30 37.49
CA LEU A 6 -4.88 -23.04 38.02
C LEU A 6 -4.87 -22.42 39.41
N ALA A 7 -3.83 -22.69 40.21
CA ALA A 7 -3.70 -22.21 41.59
C ALA A 7 -4.98 -22.33 42.45
N ASN A 8 -5.76 -23.40 42.27
CA ASN A 8 -7.08 -23.57 42.91
C ASN A 8 -7.08 -23.45 44.44
N GLN A 9 -6.00 -23.86 45.12
CA GLN A 9 -5.89 -23.69 46.57
C GLN A 9 -5.77 -22.21 46.95
N LEU A 10 -4.91 -21.45 46.26
CA LEU A 10 -4.78 -20.01 46.43
C LEU A 10 -6.11 -19.29 46.16
N LEU A 11 -6.85 -19.72 45.12
CA LEU A 11 -8.20 -19.19 44.85
C LEU A 11 -9.16 -19.41 46.02
N ARG A 12 -9.20 -20.64 46.55
CA ARG A 12 -10.06 -20.98 47.71
C ARG A 12 -9.68 -20.19 48.95
N ASP A 13 -8.39 -20.05 49.21
CA ASP A 13 -7.88 -19.29 50.35
C ASP A 13 -8.21 -17.80 50.23
N ASN A 14 -8.06 -17.22 49.03
CA ASN A 14 -8.46 -15.83 48.75
C ASN A 14 -9.97 -15.63 48.92
N ILE A 15 -10.81 -16.55 48.44
CA ILE A 15 -12.27 -16.50 48.62
C ILE A 15 -12.61 -16.52 50.12
N ALA A 16 -11.99 -17.41 50.89
CA ALA A 16 -12.22 -17.52 52.33
C ALA A 16 -11.78 -16.24 53.07
N ALA A 17 -10.62 -15.69 52.73
CA ALA A 17 -10.10 -14.46 53.32
C ALA A 17 -11.00 -13.24 53.04
N VAL A 18 -11.48 -13.09 51.79
CA VAL A 18 -12.40 -12.01 51.44
C VAL A 18 -13.73 -12.15 52.18
N LYS A 19 -14.28 -13.37 52.26
CA LYS A 19 -15.50 -13.65 53.02
C LYS A 19 -15.36 -13.28 54.50
N ALA A 20 -14.26 -13.71 55.13
CA ALA A 20 -13.99 -13.39 56.53
C ALA A 20 -13.84 -11.88 56.76
N ARG A 21 -13.14 -11.16 55.86
CA ARG A 21 -12.96 -9.71 55.94
C ARG A 21 -14.29 -8.96 55.83
N LYS A 22 -15.14 -9.31 54.85
CA LYS A 22 -16.46 -8.69 54.66
C LYS A 22 -17.40 -8.96 55.83
N ALA A 23 -17.39 -10.20 56.35
CA ALA A 23 -18.15 -10.58 57.53
C ALA A 23 -17.73 -9.78 58.77
N ALA A 24 -16.43 -9.60 58.99
CA ALA A 24 -15.90 -8.77 60.08
C ALA A 24 -16.24 -7.28 59.91
N GLY A 25 -16.38 -6.81 58.66
CA GLY A 25 -16.83 -5.45 58.33
C GLY A 25 -18.34 -5.23 58.47
N GLY A 26 -19.12 -6.26 58.80
CA GLY A 26 -20.58 -6.17 58.92
C GLY A 26 -21.33 -6.02 57.60
N GLU A 27 -20.72 -6.38 56.47
CA GLU A 27 -21.39 -6.35 55.15
C GLU A 27 -22.48 -7.43 55.06
N ALA A 28 -23.64 -7.07 54.46
CA ALA A 28 -24.77 -8.00 54.30
C ALA A 28 -24.49 -9.15 53.32
N ASP A 29 -23.74 -8.90 52.24
CA ASP A 29 -23.25 -9.94 51.33
C ASP A 29 -21.75 -10.14 51.51
N THR A 30 -21.40 -11.30 52.07
CA THR A 30 -20.00 -11.66 52.34
C THR A 30 -19.31 -12.27 51.12
N ASN A 31 -20.02 -12.57 50.03
CA ASN A 31 -19.39 -13.18 48.86
C ASN A 31 -18.38 -12.21 48.20
N PRO A 32 -17.26 -12.74 47.65
CA PRO A 32 -16.32 -11.95 46.87
C PRO A 32 -17.00 -11.38 45.62
N THR A 33 -16.60 -10.17 45.21
CA THR A 33 -16.98 -9.62 43.91
C THR A 33 -16.17 -10.32 42.80
N LEU A 34 -16.62 -10.23 41.54
CA LEU A 34 -15.83 -10.73 40.41
C LEU A 34 -14.46 -10.01 40.33
N ALA A 35 -14.40 -8.72 40.67
CA ALA A 35 -13.15 -7.96 40.73
C ALA A 35 -12.18 -8.50 41.79
N ASP A 36 -12.68 -9.04 42.91
CA ASP A 36 -11.83 -9.68 43.92
C ASP A 36 -11.20 -10.98 43.38
N LEU A 37 -11.92 -11.74 42.55
CA LEU A 37 -11.41 -12.95 41.90
C LEU A 37 -10.40 -12.62 40.79
N GLU A 38 -10.72 -11.62 39.95
CA GLU A 38 -9.91 -11.18 38.82
C GLU A 38 -8.56 -10.55 39.20
N ARG A 39 -8.37 -10.19 40.48
CA ARG A 39 -7.06 -9.80 41.02
C ARG A 39 -6.01 -10.90 40.90
N SER A 40 -6.42 -12.17 40.85
CA SER A 40 -5.50 -13.31 40.86
C SER A 40 -5.79 -14.35 39.78
N HIS A 41 -7.03 -14.51 39.34
CA HIS A 41 -7.44 -15.54 38.38
C HIS A 41 -8.21 -14.94 37.20
N VAL A 42 -7.97 -15.46 36.00
CA VAL A 42 -8.75 -15.07 34.81
C VAL A 42 -10.09 -15.82 34.82
N LEU A 43 -11.19 -15.09 34.65
CA LEU A 43 -12.53 -15.66 34.49
C LEU A 43 -12.87 -15.78 33.00
N PHE A 44 -12.90 -17.00 32.47
CA PHE A 44 -13.20 -17.23 31.04
C PHE A 44 -14.68 -17.03 30.67
N VAL A 45 -15.59 -17.22 31.63
CA VAL A 45 -17.03 -16.95 31.44
C VAL A 45 -17.37 -15.65 32.18
N ASN A 46 -16.99 -14.52 31.59
CA ASN A 46 -17.32 -13.19 32.09
C ASN A 46 -17.56 -12.23 30.92
N ALA A 47 -18.70 -11.54 30.92
CA ALA A 47 -19.06 -10.54 29.91
C ALA A 47 -18.85 -9.10 30.44
N HIS A 48 -17.81 -8.90 31.25
CA HIS A 48 -17.46 -7.59 31.79
C HIS A 48 -16.97 -6.64 30.69
N HIS A 49 -17.45 -5.40 30.70
CA HIS A 49 -16.99 -4.33 29.82
C HIS A 49 -16.87 -3.03 30.62
N LYS A 50 -16.02 -2.11 30.15
CA LYS A 50 -15.95 -0.75 30.68
C LYS A 50 -16.84 0.16 29.84
N PRO A 51 -17.70 1.00 30.44
CA PRO A 51 -18.36 2.06 29.69
C PRO A 51 -17.27 2.95 29.08
N TYR A 52 -17.40 3.22 27.78
CA TYR A 52 -16.45 4.04 27.04
C TYR A 52 -16.93 5.49 27.02
N VAL A 53 -16.00 6.44 26.79
CA VAL A 53 -16.35 7.84 26.60
C VAL A 53 -17.16 7.99 25.31
N ALA A 54 -18.27 8.72 25.37
CA ALA A 54 -19.07 9.01 24.18
C ALA A 54 -18.22 9.64 23.08
N ILE A 55 -18.16 8.95 21.93
CA ILE A 55 -17.44 9.38 20.75
C ILE A 55 -18.29 9.06 19.53
N ALA A 56 -18.38 10.00 18.59
CA ALA A 56 -19.03 9.82 17.31
C ALA A 56 -18.06 10.20 16.19
N PHE A 57 -18.27 9.66 15.00
CA PHE A 57 -17.45 9.99 13.83
C PHE A 57 -18.33 10.25 12.61
N GLN A 58 -17.86 11.15 11.74
CA GLN A 58 -18.51 11.46 10.47
C GLN A 58 -17.48 11.87 9.43
N TYR A 59 -17.64 11.40 8.20
CA TYR A 59 -16.84 11.86 7.07
C TYR A 59 -17.39 13.18 6.52
N PHE A 60 -16.48 14.13 6.33
CA PHE A 60 -16.76 15.36 5.58
C PHE A 60 -15.94 15.37 4.30
N LYS A 61 -16.52 15.99 3.27
CA LYS A 61 -15.94 16.08 1.94
C LYS A 61 -15.40 17.47 1.69
N VAL A 62 -14.21 17.55 1.09
CA VAL A 62 -13.58 18.80 0.66
C VAL A 62 -13.13 18.64 -0.78
N SER A 63 -13.62 19.51 -1.67
CA SER A 63 -13.37 19.43 -3.10
C SER A 63 -12.25 20.38 -3.53
N ALA A 64 -11.38 19.92 -4.44
CA ALA A 64 -10.46 20.77 -5.19
C ALA A 64 -11.01 21.00 -6.61
N ASN A 65 -10.85 22.22 -7.12
CA ASN A 65 -11.33 22.62 -8.44
C ASN A 65 -10.18 22.82 -9.42
N ASN A 66 -10.44 22.66 -10.72
CA ASN A 66 -9.48 22.86 -11.81
C ASN A 66 -8.21 22.02 -11.68
N VAL A 67 -8.35 20.80 -11.16
CA VAL A 67 -7.23 19.88 -10.99
C VAL A 67 -6.81 19.30 -12.34
N THR A 68 -5.51 19.31 -12.61
CA THR A 68 -4.92 18.74 -13.83
C THR A 68 -3.83 17.73 -13.51
N LEU A 69 -3.68 16.70 -14.34
CA LEU A 69 -2.54 15.77 -14.24
C LEU A 69 -1.22 16.53 -14.48
N GLY A 70 -0.15 16.13 -13.79
CA GLY A 70 1.15 16.83 -13.85
C GLY A 70 1.22 18.14 -13.05
N SER A 71 0.29 18.38 -12.12
CA SER A 71 0.26 19.58 -11.27
C SER A 71 0.10 19.24 -9.80
N ASP A 72 0.41 20.19 -8.93
CA ASP A 72 0.21 20.06 -7.48
C ASP A 72 -1.18 20.55 -7.08
N VAL A 73 -1.82 19.83 -6.17
CA VAL A 73 -3.12 20.16 -5.58
C VAL A 73 -2.99 20.18 -4.07
N SER A 74 -3.36 21.28 -3.44
CA SER A 74 -3.37 21.39 -1.98
C SER A 74 -4.79 21.55 -1.46
N ILE A 75 -5.17 20.72 -0.50
CA ILE A 75 -6.49 20.74 0.15
C ILE A 75 -6.30 21.11 1.62
N SER A 76 -6.95 22.21 2.01
CA SER A 76 -7.05 22.63 3.40
C SER A 76 -7.95 21.67 4.19
N ILE A 77 -7.51 21.26 5.38
CA ILE A 77 -8.32 20.42 6.29
C ILE A 77 -9.23 21.34 7.12
N PRO A 78 -10.57 21.32 6.94
CA PRO A 78 -11.50 22.13 7.71
C PRO A 78 -11.52 21.75 9.19
N GLN A 79 -12.01 22.67 10.02
CA GLN A 79 -12.21 22.43 11.45
C GLN A 79 -13.67 22.07 11.70
N TYR A 80 -14.00 20.77 11.59
CA TYR A 80 -15.32 20.24 11.91
C TYR A 80 -15.31 19.48 13.23
N GLY A 81 -14.55 18.38 13.32
CA GLY A 81 -14.42 17.59 14.54
C GLY A 81 -13.35 18.11 15.48
N ASP A 82 -13.40 17.59 16.71
CA ASP A 82 -12.37 17.75 17.75
C ASP A 82 -11.07 17.06 17.34
N PHE A 83 -11.19 15.94 16.61
CA PHE A 83 -10.08 15.24 15.98
C PHE A 83 -10.41 14.94 14.51
N PHE A 84 -9.37 14.72 13.71
CA PHE A 84 -9.51 14.07 12.41
C PHE A 84 -8.64 12.80 12.34
N ALA A 85 -9.14 11.79 11.64
CA ALA A 85 -8.50 10.50 11.49
C ALA A 85 -8.31 10.17 10.01
N ASP A 86 -8.71 8.98 9.59
CA ASP A 86 -8.50 8.49 8.24
C ASP A 86 -9.12 9.38 7.16
N MET A 87 -8.41 9.40 6.04
CA MET A 87 -8.69 10.20 4.86
C MET A 87 -8.58 9.32 3.61
N VAL A 88 -9.44 9.62 2.64
CA VAL A 88 -9.44 8.98 1.32
C VAL A 88 -9.67 10.02 0.24
N ALA A 89 -8.82 10.00 -0.79
CA ALA A 89 -8.98 10.84 -1.97
C ALA A 89 -9.85 10.11 -3.00
N ASN A 90 -10.95 10.74 -3.41
CA ASN A 90 -11.75 10.32 -4.55
C ASN A 90 -11.29 11.11 -5.78
N VAL A 91 -10.81 10.38 -6.78
CA VAL A 91 -10.39 10.97 -8.06
C VAL A 91 -11.19 10.31 -9.18
N VAL A 92 -11.94 11.12 -9.93
CA VAL A 92 -12.63 10.67 -11.15
C VAL A 92 -12.00 11.33 -12.36
N ILE A 93 -11.47 10.53 -13.27
CA ILE A 93 -10.90 10.97 -14.53
C ILE A 93 -11.82 10.57 -15.67
N ARG A 94 -12.28 11.55 -16.46
CA ARG A 94 -13.10 11.29 -17.64
C ARG A 94 -12.32 10.48 -18.66
N ALA A 95 -13.00 9.50 -19.26
CA ALA A 95 -12.41 8.72 -20.34
C ALA A 95 -11.96 9.65 -21.49
N PRO A 96 -10.68 9.63 -21.89
CA PRO A 96 -10.23 10.42 -23.03
C PRO A 96 -10.81 9.86 -24.34
N THR A 97 -11.06 10.74 -25.30
CA THR A 97 -11.40 10.35 -26.66
C THR A 97 -10.13 10.01 -27.44
N THR A 98 -10.21 9.01 -28.29
CA THR A 98 -9.10 8.58 -29.15
C THR A 98 -9.14 9.29 -30.50
N SER A 99 -7.97 9.46 -31.13
CA SER A 99 -7.86 10.03 -32.48
C SER A 99 -6.55 9.62 -33.15
N TYR A 100 -6.50 9.66 -34.47
CA TYR A 100 -5.32 9.35 -35.29
C TYR A 100 -5.23 10.27 -36.50
N SER A 101 -4.09 10.25 -37.19
CA SER A 101 -3.89 10.89 -38.48
C SER A 101 -4.00 9.87 -39.61
N GLY A 102 -4.61 10.21 -40.75
CA GLY A 102 -4.64 9.36 -41.95
C GLY A 102 -6.05 9.04 -42.45
N GLY A 103 -6.12 8.19 -43.48
CA GLY A 103 -7.38 7.79 -44.10
C GLY A 103 -7.98 6.56 -43.41
N PHE A 104 -9.27 6.65 -43.09
CA PHE A 104 -10.10 5.54 -42.61
C PHE A 104 -10.29 4.49 -43.71
N GLY A 105 -10.00 3.22 -43.41
CA GLY A 105 -10.33 2.08 -44.25
C GLY A 105 -11.58 1.38 -43.74
N ASP A 106 -11.52 0.82 -42.53
CA ASP A 106 -12.63 0.15 -41.86
C ASP A 106 -12.60 0.31 -40.33
N ASP A 107 -13.55 -0.30 -39.62
CA ASP A 107 -13.71 -0.19 -38.16
C ASP A 107 -12.53 -0.77 -37.35
N SER A 108 -11.64 -1.58 -37.97
CA SER A 108 -10.41 -2.03 -37.33
C SER A 108 -9.34 -0.94 -37.26
N ASP A 109 -9.46 0.11 -38.08
CA ASP A 109 -8.57 1.28 -38.11
C ASP A 109 -8.90 2.25 -36.97
N CYS A 110 -8.68 1.80 -35.75
CA CYS A 110 -8.96 2.54 -34.54
C CYS A 110 -7.73 2.65 -33.63
N VAL A 111 -7.81 3.61 -32.72
CA VAL A 111 -6.85 3.73 -31.62
C VAL A 111 -7.47 3.06 -30.40
N ILE A 112 -6.73 2.13 -29.82
CA ILE A 112 -7.09 1.48 -28.57
C ILE A 112 -6.12 1.91 -27.49
N TYR A 113 -6.60 2.01 -26.25
CA TYR A 113 -5.77 2.35 -25.12
C TYR A 113 -6.13 1.54 -23.88
N ARG A 114 -5.17 1.49 -22.96
CA ARG A 114 -5.34 0.92 -21.62
C ARG A 114 -4.82 1.89 -20.57
N HIS A 115 -5.22 1.66 -19.34
CA HIS A 115 -4.58 2.22 -18.17
C HIS A 115 -3.37 1.38 -17.75
N CYS A 116 -2.44 2.00 -17.02
CA CYS A 116 -1.41 1.25 -16.30
C CYS A 116 -2.05 0.34 -15.24
N ASP A 117 -1.31 -0.65 -14.78
CA ASP A 117 -1.69 -1.47 -13.64
C ASP A 117 -1.68 -0.60 -12.37
N TYR A 118 -2.65 -0.79 -11.48
CA TYR A 118 -2.84 -0.02 -10.25
C TYR A 118 -2.74 1.51 -10.44
N PRO A 119 -3.57 2.15 -11.29
CA PRO A 119 -3.47 3.57 -11.57
C PRO A 119 -3.61 4.44 -10.31
N GLY A 120 -4.37 4.01 -9.30
CA GLY A 120 -4.47 4.68 -8.01
C GLY A 120 -3.19 4.66 -7.16
N GLU A 121 -2.31 3.67 -7.34
CA GLU A 121 -0.99 3.64 -6.68
C GLU A 121 0.01 4.58 -7.35
N ARG A 122 -0.21 4.91 -8.63
CA ARG A 122 0.71 5.69 -9.46
C ARG A 122 0.34 7.16 -9.61
N ILE A 123 -0.94 7.50 -9.49
CA ILE A 123 -1.44 8.86 -9.79
C ILE A 123 -0.81 9.95 -8.93
N PHE A 124 -0.41 9.62 -7.70
CA PHE A 124 0.29 10.53 -6.80
C PHE A 124 1.79 10.22 -6.82
N ASP A 125 2.56 11.10 -7.45
CA ASP A 125 4.03 11.05 -7.39
C ASP A 125 4.48 11.33 -5.94
N GLU A 126 3.78 12.22 -5.23
CA GLU A 126 3.99 12.47 -3.79
C GLU A 126 2.70 12.92 -3.09
N VAL A 127 2.53 12.51 -1.83
CA VAL A 127 1.50 13.02 -0.92
C VAL A 127 2.19 13.55 0.33
N ARG A 128 1.87 14.78 0.74
CA ARG A 128 2.47 15.47 1.91
C ARG A 128 1.40 15.94 2.88
N PHE A 129 1.62 15.72 4.17
CA PHE A 129 0.87 16.37 5.24
C PHE A 129 1.69 17.51 5.83
N GLU A 130 1.17 18.72 5.69
CA GLU A 130 1.87 19.96 6.03
C GLU A 130 1.10 20.70 7.14
N VAL A 131 1.82 21.12 8.17
CA VAL A 131 1.30 22.01 9.22
C VAL A 131 2.19 23.23 9.31
N ASN A 132 1.64 24.44 9.25
CA ASN A 132 2.40 25.70 9.24
C ASN A 132 3.50 25.71 8.17
N SER A 133 3.19 25.21 6.98
CA SER A 133 4.14 25.03 5.86
C SER A 133 5.34 24.11 6.16
N ASN A 134 5.32 23.38 7.28
CA ASN A 134 6.31 22.37 7.62
C ASN A 134 5.76 20.97 7.23
N PRO A 135 6.44 20.22 6.34
CA PRO A 135 6.04 18.86 6.01
C PRO A 135 6.30 17.94 7.21
N ILE A 136 5.23 17.46 7.83
CA ILE A 136 5.29 16.53 8.96
C ILE A 136 5.61 15.13 8.46
N ASP A 137 4.91 14.68 7.43
CA ASP A 137 5.14 13.39 6.79
C ASP A 137 4.85 13.46 5.29
N SER A 138 5.54 12.63 4.52
CA SER A 138 5.44 12.60 3.06
C SER A 138 5.85 11.24 2.52
N TYR A 139 5.18 10.78 1.46
CA TYR A 139 5.47 9.51 0.81
C TYR A 139 5.11 9.54 -0.68
N THR A 140 5.56 8.54 -1.45
CA THR A 140 5.45 8.50 -2.93
C THR A 140 4.67 7.30 -3.45
N SER A 141 4.53 7.19 -4.77
CA SER A 141 3.89 6.05 -5.44
C SER A 141 4.45 4.69 -5.01
N GLU A 142 5.76 4.57 -4.80
CA GLU A 142 6.39 3.32 -4.36
C GLU A 142 5.90 2.89 -2.97
N THR A 143 5.57 3.85 -2.10
CA THR A 143 5.00 3.58 -0.78
C THR A 143 3.65 2.86 -0.88
N TYR A 144 2.83 3.20 -1.88
CA TYR A 144 1.58 2.49 -2.14
C TYR A 144 1.83 1.04 -2.55
N VAL A 145 2.83 0.81 -3.41
CA VAL A 145 3.23 -0.56 -3.81
C VAL A 145 3.69 -1.36 -2.60
N LEU A 146 4.56 -0.79 -1.76
CA LEU A 146 5.02 -1.43 -0.53
C LEU A 146 3.87 -1.68 0.45
N HIS A 147 2.93 -0.74 0.58
CA HIS A 147 1.77 -0.91 1.44
C HIS A 147 0.87 -2.06 0.95
N ARG A 148 0.59 -2.13 -0.37
CA ARG A 148 -0.15 -3.26 -0.94
C ARG A 148 0.53 -4.59 -0.65
N GLN A 149 1.85 -4.66 -0.79
CA GLN A 149 2.61 -5.90 -0.68
C GLN A 149 2.79 -6.37 0.77
N PHE A 150 3.01 -5.45 1.71
CA PHE A 150 3.33 -5.79 3.10
C PHE A 150 2.20 -5.54 4.10
N ASN A 151 1.19 -4.73 3.76
CA ASN A 151 0.19 -4.28 4.73
C ASN A 151 -1.26 -4.53 4.31
N VAL A 152 -1.53 -4.89 3.06
CA VAL A 152 -2.89 -5.27 2.61
C VAL A 152 -3.03 -6.80 2.65
N PRO A 153 -3.78 -7.35 3.61
CA PRO A 153 -3.99 -8.79 3.69
C PRO A 153 -4.89 -9.29 2.55
N GLN A 154 -4.83 -10.59 2.26
CA GLN A 154 -5.50 -11.20 1.11
C GLN A 154 -7.03 -10.99 1.10
N ASP A 155 -7.67 -10.95 2.27
CA ASP A 155 -9.11 -10.70 2.44
C ASP A 155 -9.52 -9.26 2.06
N LYS A 156 -8.58 -8.30 2.14
CA LYS A 156 -8.79 -6.89 1.76
C LYS A 156 -8.31 -6.56 0.35
N LEU A 157 -7.48 -7.42 -0.25
CA LEU A 157 -6.88 -7.16 -1.56
C LEU A 157 -7.92 -6.93 -2.67
N ALA A 158 -9.06 -7.63 -2.64
CA ALA A 158 -10.12 -7.43 -3.63
C ALA A 158 -10.74 -6.02 -3.55
N ALA A 159 -10.91 -5.47 -2.35
CA ALA A 159 -11.38 -4.10 -2.15
C ALA A 159 -10.30 -3.09 -2.56
N TRP A 160 -9.05 -3.34 -2.18
CA TRP A 160 -7.90 -2.53 -2.59
C TRP A 160 -7.79 -2.40 -4.11
N LYS A 161 -7.92 -3.51 -4.85
CA LYS A 161 -7.92 -3.50 -6.32
C LYS A 161 -8.99 -2.57 -6.89
N ARG A 162 -10.22 -2.61 -6.37
CA ARG A 162 -11.30 -1.70 -6.80
C ARG A 162 -10.99 -0.24 -6.48
N CYS A 163 -10.51 0.03 -5.27
CA CYS A 163 -10.09 1.37 -4.83
C CYS A 163 -8.99 1.96 -5.74
N MET A 164 -8.06 1.12 -6.18
CA MET A 164 -6.92 1.54 -7.01
C MET A 164 -7.17 1.44 -8.51
N GLY A 165 -8.37 1.08 -8.97
CA GLY A 165 -8.70 0.95 -10.39
C GLY A 165 -8.03 -0.23 -11.09
N GLN A 166 -7.67 -1.28 -10.34
CA GLN A 166 -7.13 -2.52 -10.88
C GLN A 166 -8.27 -3.47 -11.27
N GLU A 167 -8.16 -4.07 -12.44
CA GLU A 167 -9.13 -5.04 -12.93
C GLU A 167 -9.14 -6.36 -12.13
N THR A 168 -10.30 -7.01 -12.13
CA THR A 168 -10.53 -8.29 -11.48
C THR A 168 -11.05 -9.31 -12.49
N PRO A 169 -10.64 -10.59 -12.39
CA PRO A 169 -11.10 -11.62 -13.32
C PRO A 169 -12.61 -11.83 -13.20
N MET A 170 -13.25 -12.01 -14.34
CA MET A 170 -14.64 -12.46 -14.44
C MET A 170 -14.65 -13.95 -14.77
N GLN A 171 -15.51 -14.73 -14.10
CA GLN A 171 -15.63 -16.15 -14.40
C GLN A 171 -16.55 -16.36 -15.61
N ALA A 172 -16.02 -16.96 -16.66
CA ALA A 172 -16.76 -17.53 -17.78
C ALA A 172 -16.88 -19.05 -17.60
N ARG A 173 -17.99 -19.60 -18.10
CA ARG A 173 -18.20 -21.05 -18.19
C ARG A 173 -18.51 -21.40 -19.63
N ASP A 174 -17.99 -22.53 -20.08
CA ASP A 174 -18.38 -23.06 -21.39
C ASP A 174 -19.85 -23.48 -21.38
N PHE A 175 -20.47 -23.44 -22.56
CA PHE A 175 -21.77 -24.07 -22.77
C PHE A 175 -21.65 -25.59 -22.59
N LEU A 176 -22.74 -26.24 -22.18
CA LEU A 176 -22.80 -27.70 -22.27
C LEU A 176 -22.71 -28.08 -23.75
N GLN A 177 -21.84 -29.02 -24.10
CA GLN A 177 -21.60 -29.39 -25.50
C GLN A 177 -22.90 -29.91 -26.15
N GLU A 178 -23.44 -29.17 -27.12
CA GLU A 178 -24.73 -29.50 -27.76
C GLU A 178 -24.61 -30.38 -29.01
N THR A 179 -23.41 -30.80 -29.45
CA THR A 179 -23.30 -31.52 -30.73
C THR A 179 -22.21 -32.59 -30.81
N GLY A 180 -22.63 -33.77 -31.26
CA GLY A 180 -21.84 -34.69 -32.10
C GLY A 180 -20.85 -35.65 -31.45
N GLY A 181 -20.51 -35.50 -30.16
CA GLY A 181 -19.37 -36.24 -29.58
C GLY A 181 -19.71 -37.46 -28.71
N THR A 182 -20.84 -37.46 -27.98
CA THR A 182 -21.08 -38.51 -26.98
C THR A 182 -22.56 -38.58 -26.58
N LYS A 183 -23.12 -39.79 -26.52
CA LYS A 183 -24.48 -40.05 -25.99
C LYS A 183 -24.52 -40.10 -24.44
N ALA A 184 -23.36 -39.99 -23.80
CA ALA A 184 -23.24 -39.96 -22.35
C ALA A 184 -23.50 -38.54 -21.82
N PRO A 185 -24.15 -38.38 -20.65
CA PRO A 185 -24.35 -37.07 -20.05
C PRO A 185 -23.01 -36.40 -19.74
N VAL A 186 -22.85 -35.14 -20.13
CA VAL A 186 -21.71 -34.31 -19.76
C VAL A 186 -21.86 -33.90 -18.29
N THR A 187 -20.96 -34.38 -17.42
CA THR A 187 -21.01 -34.14 -15.94
C THR A 187 -19.94 -33.17 -15.44
N LYS A 188 -19.12 -32.61 -16.35
CA LYS A 188 -18.01 -31.70 -16.05
C LYS A 188 -18.08 -30.49 -16.98
N HIS A 189 -17.63 -29.34 -16.50
CA HIS A 189 -17.47 -28.13 -17.32
C HIS A 189 -16.10 -27.49 -17.08
N THR A 190 -15.67 -26.62 -17.98
CA THR A 190 -14.48 -25.78 -17.81
C THR A 190 -14.89 -24.41 -17.27
N LYS A 191 -14.05 -23.83 -16.41
CA LYS A 191 -14.14 -22.44 -15.99
C LYS A 191 -12.91 -21.70 -16.50
N THR A 192 -13.13 -20.52 -17.03
CA THR A 192 -12.09 -19.66 -17.59
C THR A 192 -12.22 -18.27 -17.00
N GLU A 193 -11.10 -17.59 -16.74
CA GLU A 193 -11.09 -16.21 -16.29
C GLU A 193 -10.90 -15.27 -17.48
N ILE A 194 -11.75 -14.25 -17.57
CA ILE A 194 -11.67 -13.21 -18.60
C ILE A 194 -11.52 -11.84 -17.93
N TYR A 195 -10.80 -10.94 -18.60
CA TYR A 195 -10.55 -9.58 -18.14
C TYR A 195 -11.19 -8.57 -19.08
N ASN A 196 -11.77 -7.51 -18.52
CA ASN A 196 -12.45 -6.44 -19.25
C ASN A 196 -12.42 -5.14 -18.43
N GLY A 197 -11.38 -4.90 -17.64
CA GLY A 197 -11.26 -3.70 -16.82
C GLY A 197 -10.53 -2.57 -17.54
N TYR A 198 -9.92 -1.69 -16.76
CA TYR A 198 -9.17 -0.52 -17.26
C TYR A 198 -7.83 -0.90 -17.89
N GLN A 199 -7.24 -2.03 -17.50
CA GLN A 199 -5.97 -2.53 -18.02
C GLN A 199 -6.13 -3.27 -19.37
N THR A 200 -7.37 -3.61 -19.76
CA THR A 200 -7.66 -4.19 -21.08
C THR A 200 -7.67 -3.09 -22.15
N PHE A 201 -7.01 -3.30 -23.30
CA PHE A 201 -7.05 -2.34 -24.42
C PHE A 201 -8.47 -2.22 -25.01
N LYS A 202 -8.96 -0.99 -25.16
CA LYS A 202 -10.28 -0.67 -25.75
C LYS A 202 -10.22 0.67 -26.46
N GLU A 203 -11.14 0.88 -27.39
CA GLU A 203 -11.35 2.20 -28.01
C GLU A 203 -11.96 3.20 -27.02
N THR A 204 -12.85 2.74 -26.15
CA THR A 204 -13.51 3.56 -25.13
C THR A 204 -13.52 2.85 -23.78
N HIS A 205 -13.25 3.60 -22.71
CA HIS A 205 -13.43 3.14 -21.33
C HIS A 205 -14.54 3.92 -20.63
N ASN A 206 -14.98 3.39 -19.49
CA ASN A 206 -15.76 4.19 -18.53
C ASN A 206 -14.84 5.20 -17.82
N ASP A 207 -15.43 6.21 -17.19
CA ASP A 207 -14.68 7.14 -16.35
C ASP A 207 -13.96 6.40 -15.21
N LEU A 208 -12.66 6.64 -15.07
CA LEU A 208 -11.83 6.00 -14.05
C LEU A 208 -12.16 6.60 -12.69
N ASN A 209 -12.77 5.81 -11.82
CA ASN A 209 -13.14 6.20 -10.45
C ASN A 209 -12.21 5.52 -9.44
N LEU A 210 -11.44 6.32 -8.72
CA LEU A 210 -10.43 5.88 -7.75
C LEU A 210 -10.79 6.35 -6.34
N TRP A 211 -10.57 5.48 -5.36
CA TRP A 211 -10.73 5.77 -3.93
C TRP A 211 -9.42 5.45 -3.23
N ILE A 212 -8.52 6.43 -3.17
CA ILE A 212 -7.12 6.24 -2.78
C ILE A 212 -6.97 6.60 -1.29
N PRO A 213 -6.85 5.62 -0.38
CA PRO A 213 -6.61 5.89 1.03
C PRO A 213 -5.26 6.59 1.22
N LEU A 214 -5.19 7.54 2.15
CA LEU A 214 -3.90 8.11 2.55
C LEU A 214 -3.24 7.21 3.60
N LEU A 215 -1.91 7.24 3.68
CA LEU A 215 -1.12 6.27 4.44
C LEU A 215 -0.39 6.88 5.64
N PHE A 216 -0.87 8.00 6.18
CA PHE A 216 -0.31 8.59 7.41
C PHE A 216 -0.63 7.75 8.65
N TRP A 217 0.09 7.98 9.76
CA TRP A 217 -0.12 7.19 10.99
C TRP A 217 -1.56 7.27 11.51
N PHE A 218 -2.19 8.45 11.43
CA PHE A 218 -3.57 8.70 11.85
C PHE A 218 -4.62 8.12 10.88
N ASN A 219 -4.21 7.71 9.68
CA ASN A 219 -5.06 6.94 8.77
C ASN A 219 -5.08 5.46 9.11
N THR A 220 -3.95 4.94 9.58
CA THR A 220 -3.81 3.51 9.88
C THR A 220 -4.35 3.13 11.25
N ASP A 221 -4.39 4.09 12.19
CA ASP A 221 -4.84 3.85 13.57
C ASP A 221 -5.64 5.04 14.10
N ILE A 222 -6.94 4.83 14.28
CA ILE A 222 -7.87 5.85 14.81
C ILE A 222 -7.51 6.34 16.21
N ARG A 223 -6.78 5.53 17.00
CA ARG A 223 -6.32 5.95 18.34
C ARG A 223 -5.30 7.09 18.28
N LEU A 224 -4.72 7.33 17.10
CA LEU A 224 -3.75 8.39 16.84
C LEU A 224 -4.33 9.52 16.01
N ALA A 225 -5.66 9.66 16.02
CA ALA A 225 -6.35 10.78 15.40
C ALA A 225 -5.69 12.11 15.83
N PHE A 226 -5.53 13.01 14.86
CA PHE A 226 -4.87 14.28 15.06
C PHE A 226 -5.82 15.25 15.77
N PRO A 227 -5.42 15.91 16.87
CA PRO A 227 -6.27 16.87 17.57
C PRO A 227 -6.42 18.14 16.74
N SER A 228 -7.63 18.31 16.20
CA SER A 228 -7.98 19.35 15.24
C SER A 228 -7.96 20.74 15.88
N VAL A 229 -8.39 20.88 17.13
CA VAL A 229 -8.45 22.19 17.80
C VAL A 229 -7.10 22.82 18.08
N SER A 230 -6.04 22.00 18.13
CA SER A 230 -4.73 22.47 18.57
C SER A 230 -3.93 23.16 17.47
N VAL A 231 -4.41 23.08 16.22
CA VAL A 231 -3.85 23.78 15.06
C VAL A 231 -5.00 24.50 14.37
N PRO A 232 -5.00 25.84 14.33
CA PRO A 232 -6.04 26.62 13.68
C PRO A 232 -6.29 26.22 12.23
N TYR A 233 -7.52 26.47 11.77
CA TYR A 233 -7.85 26.35 10.36
C TYR A 233 -6.94 27.24 9.49
N GLY A 234 -6.66 26.77 8.27
CA GLY A 234 -5.81 27.48 7.30
C GLY A 234 -4.30 27.24 7.47
N GLN A 235 -3.91 26.42 8.44
CA GLN A 235 -2.50 26.07 8.69
C GLN A 235 -2.20 24.58 8.47
N ARG A 236 -3.16 23.79 8.00
CA ARG A 236 -3.02 22.34 7.80
C ARG A 236 -3.53 21.92 6.44
N PHE A 237 -2.67 21.22 5.70
CA PHE A 237 -2.90 20.90 4.29
C PHE A 237 -2.48 19.46 3.99
N ILE A 238 -3.25 18.84 3.09
CA ILE A 238 -2.77 17.69 2.34
C ILE A 238 -2.44 18.17 0.93
N THR A 239 -1.18 18.00 0.55
CA THR A 239 -0.68 18.40 -0.77
C THR A 239 -0.38 17.14 -1.58
N PHE A 240 -0.94 17.05 -2.79
CA PHE A 240 -0.78 15.97 -3.75
C PHE A 240 0.01 16.48 -4.94
N SER A 241 1.05 15.77 -5.34
CA SER A 241 1.72 15.97 -6.62
C SER A 241 1.22 14.91 -7.60
N LEU A 242 0.51 15.33 -8.66
CA LEU A 242 -0.11 14.40 -9.60
C LEU A 242 0.84 14.06 -10.74
N THR A 243 0.89 12.77 -11.08
CA THR A 243 1.72 12.27 -12.19
C THR A 243 1.20 12.75 -13.55
N GLN A 244 2.05 12.62 -14.59
CA GLN A 244 1.69 12.95 -15.96
C GLN A 244 0.74 11.91 -16.58
N ALA A 245 -0.14 12.34 -17.48
CA ALA A 245 -1.04 11.43 -18.20
C ALA A 245 -0.31 10.30 -18.93
N SER A 246 0.90 10.55 -19.44
CA SER A 246 1.73 9.56 -20.13
C SER A 246 2.22 8.41 -19.23
N ASN A 247 2.05 8.51 -17.91
CA ASN A 247 2.33 7.45 -16.95
C ASN A 247 1.08 6.65 -16.59
N LEU A 248 -0.12 7.10 -16.97
CA LEU A 248 -1.38 6.44 -16.63
C LEU A 248 -2.04 5.77 -17.83
N TYR A 249 -1.74 6.23 -19.05
CA TYR A 249 -2.37 5.78 -20.27
C TYR A 249 -1.31 5.34 -21.30
N HIS A 250 -1.63 4.28 -22.04
CA HIS A 250 -0.88 3.86 -23.21
C HIS A 250 -1.83 3.62 -24.36
N ALA A 251 -1.64 4.36 -25.45
CA ALA A 251 -2.48 4.34 -26.64
C ALA A 251 -1.68 3.87 -27.84
N ILE A 252 -2.27 2.96 -28.60
CA ILE A 252 -1.67 2.34 -29.78
C ILE A 252 -2.68 2.30 -30.91
N LEU A 253 -2.19 2.13 -32.13
CA LEU A 253 -3.02 1.73 -33.25
C LEU A 253 -3.36 0.26 -33.08
N ASN A 254 -4.62 -0.10 -33.32
CA ASN A 254 -5.07 -1.49 -33.24
C ASN A 254 -4.17 -2.38 -34.13
N PRO A 255 -3.45 -3.37 -33.57
CA PRO A 255 -2.54 -4.21 -34.35
C PRO A 255 -3.21 -4.99 -35.49
N ALA A 256 -4.53 -5.21 -35.39
CA ALA A 256 -5.33 -5.94 -36.37
C ALA A 256 -5.90 -5.06 -37.50
N ARG A 257 -5.49 -3.79 -37.57
CA ARG A 257 -5.89 -2.83 -38.60
C ARG A 257 -5.60 -3.31 -40.03
N THR A 258 -6.42 -2.90 -40.99
CA THR A 258 -6.29 -3.32 -42.40
C THR A 258 -5.44 -2.38 -43.24
N THR A 259 -5.22 -1.12 -42.80
CA THR A 259 -4.34 -0.17 -43.48
C THR A 259 -3.16 0.31 -42.61
N THR A 260 -2.05 0.64 -43.27
CA THR A 260 -0.89 1.30 -42.68
C THR A 260 -0.93 2.82 -42.82
N THR A 261 -1.98 3.38 -43.42
CA THR A 261 -2.11 4.83 -43.65
C THR A 261 -2.46 5.62 -42.39
N ILE A 262 -3.06 4.97 -41.39
CA ILE A 262 -3.30 5.58 -40.09
C ILE A 262 -2.01 5.61 -39.26
N THR A 263 -1.73 6.75 -38.64
CA THR A 263 -0.48 7.02 -37.89
C THR A 263 -0.79 7.92 -36.69
N SER A 264 0.18 8.08 -35.79
CA SER A 264 0.11 9.00 -34.64
C SER A 264 -1.13 8.78 -33.76
N PRO A 265 -1.23 7.65 -33.02
CA PRO A 265 -2.31 7.44 -32.05
C PRO A 265 -2.27 8.53 -30.97
N ARG A 266 -3.41 9.16 -30.68
CA ARG A 266 -3.54 10.26 -29.73
C ARG A 266 -4.74 10.07 -28.82
N LEU A 267 -4.59 10.53 -27.58
CA LEU A 267 -5.67 10.71 -26.61
C LEU A 267 -5.92 12.20 -26.41
N SER A 268 -7.18 12.59 -26.26
CA SER A 268 -7.52 13.92 -25.72
C SER A 268 -6.94 14.08 -24.32
N THR A 269 -6.61 15.31 -23.90
CA THR A 269 -6.15 15.59 -22.54
C THR A 269 -7.15 15.06 -21.50
N PRO A 270 -6.77 14.07 -20.65
CA PRO A 270 -7.67 13.54 -19.64
C PRO A 270 -8.10 14.64 -18.67
N GLN A 271 -9.41 14.73 -18.40
CA GLN A 271 -9.98 15.75 -17.52
C GLN A 271 -10.36 15.12 -16.18
N ILE A 272 -9.87 15.69 -15.08
CA ILE A 272 -10.27 15.27 -13.74
C ILE A 272 -11.59 15.95 -13.41
N SER A 273 -12.68 15.18 -13.39
CA SER A 273 -14.02 15.70 -13.10
C SER A 273 -14.29 15.86 -11.60
N THR A 274 -13.67 15.01 -10.79
CA THR A 274 -13.82 15.01 -9.33
C THR A 274 -12.45 14.85 -8.70
N PHE A 275 -12.14 15.71 -7.74
CA PHE A 275 -11.00 15.55 -6.84
C PHE A 275 -11.46 15.95 -5.43
N ASP A 276 -11.94 14.97 -4.68
CA ASP A 276 -12.54 15.15 -3.37
C ASP A 276 -11.71 14.45 -2.30
N LEU A 277 -11.39 15.14 -1.21
CA LEU A 277 -10.82 14.53 -0.01
C LEU A 277 -11.93 14.29 1.01
N TYR A 278 -12.12 13.03 1.38
CA TYR A 278 -13.00 12.64 2.47
C TYR A 278 -12.17 12.51 3.75
N ILE A 279 -12.60 13.16 4.82
CA ILE A 279 -11.88 13.25 6.09
C ILE A 279 -12.80 12.77 7.20
N ASN A 280 -12.39 11.74 7.93
CA ASN A 280 -13.10 11.28 9.11
C ASN A 280 -12.88 12.26 10.27
N ASN A 281 -13.95 12.83 10.80
CA ASN A 281 -13.92 13.76 11.93
C ASN A 281 -14.55 13.10 13.15
N LEU A 282 -13.84 13.14 14.28
CA LEU A 282 -14.29 12.58 15.56
C LEU A 282 -14.78 13.69 16.48
N PHE A 283 -15.85 13.40 17.19
CA PHE A 283 -16.52 14.29 18.13
C PHE A 283 -16.60 13.63 19.49
N VAL A 284 -16.19 14.33 20.53
CA VAL A 284 -16.22 13.88 21.92
C VAL A 284 -16.95 14.89 22.80
N LEU A 285 -17.24 14.52 24.04
CA LEU A 285 -17.78 15.47 25.02
C LEU A 285 -16.77 16.59 25.30
N PRO A 286 -17.20 17.87 25.37
CA PRO A 286 -16.30 19.00 25.61
C PRO A 286 -15.44 18.85 26.87
N GLU A 287 -15.97 18.28 27.95
CA GLU A 287 -15.24 18.09 29.19
C GLU A 287 -14.09 17.09 29.03
N VAL A 288 -14.27 16.06 28.21
CA VAL A 288 -13.20 15.09 27.94
C VAL A 288 -12.18 15.67 26.98
N HIS A 289 -12.65 16.41 25.99
CA HIS A 289 -11.80 17.12 25.05
C HIS A 289 -10.84 18.07 25.78
N ASP A 290 -11.34 18.91 26.68
CA ASP A 290 -10.51 19.88 27.41
C ASP A 290 -9.46 19.17 28.27
N ILE A 291 -9.84 18.10 28.97
CA ILE A 291 -8.89 17.26 29.73
C ILE A 291 -7.85 16.63 28.80
N PHE A 292 -8.24 16.17 27.62
CA PHE A 292 -7.32 15.56 26.67
C PHE A 292 -6.29 16.57 26.16
N ILE A 293 -6.72 17.76 25.74
CA ILE A 293 -5.82 18.80 25.23
C ILE A 293 -4.87 19.30 26.31
N ASP A 294 -5.35 19.52 27.54
CA ASP A 294 -4.52 19.98 28.66
C ASP A 294 -3.46 18.94 29.11
N ARG A 295 -3.67 17.66 28.79
CA ARG A 295 -2.79 16.57 29.22
C ARG A 295 -1.91 16.01 28.10
N VAL A 296 -2.34 16.12 26.85
CA VAL A 296 -1.64 15.53 25.70
C VAL A 296 -0.68 16.54 25.10
N ALA A 297 0.52 16.59 25.67
CA ALA A 297 1.63 17.36 25.12
C ALA A 297 2.48 16.56 24.12
N PHE A 298 2.46 15.22 24.19
CA PHE A 298 3.32 14.32 23.41
C PHE A 298 2.57 13.09 22.92
N THR A 299 2.59 12.84 21.61
CA THR A 299 2.07 11.60 21.03
C THR A 299 3.17 10.91 20.24
N LEU A 300 3.37 9.62 20.50
CA LEU A 300 4.28 8.80 19.68
C LEU A 300 3.62 8.53 18.33
N VAL A 301 4.32 8.89 17.26
CA VAL A 301 3.84 8.75 15.88
C VAL A 301 4.87 8.01 15.03
N ARG A 302 4.38 7.43 13.93
CA ARG A 302 5.23 6.77 12.92
C ARG A 302 5.19 7.57 11.65
N VAL A 303 6.36 7.89 11.13
CA VAL A 303 6.51 8.76 9.97
C VAL A 303 7.42 8.09 8.95
N HIS A 304 7.20 8.42 7.68
CA HIS A 304 7.91 7.82 6.57
C HIS A 304 9.23 8.55 6.34
N ARG A 305 10.29 7.77 6.21
CA ARG A 305 11.59 8.26 5.74
C ARG A 305 12.06 7.37 4.60
N ARG A 306 12.46 7.98 3.50
CA ARG A 306 12.81 7.28 2.27
C ARG A 306 14.21 7.65 1.80
N GLN A 307 14.78 6.76 1.00
CA GLN A 307 15.97 7.03 0.21
C GLN A 307 15.89 6.27 -1.10
N THR A 308 16.38 6.90 -2.18
CA THR A 308 16.48 6.27 -3.50
C THR A 308 17.90 6.40 -4.03
N GLN A 309 18.37 5.38 -4.75
CA GLN A 309 19.69 5.42 -5.40
C GLN A 309 19.68 4.59 -6.68
N ASN A 310 20.27 5.11 -7.75
CA ASN A 310 20.47 4.36 -8.99
C ASN A 310 21.68 3.43 -8.85
N LEU A 311 21.55 2.22 -9.37
CA LEU A 311 22.53 1.14 -9.24
C LEU A 311 22.90 0.60 -10.62
N ASN A 312 24.20 0.40 -10.82
CA ASN A 312 24.81 -0.09 -12.06
C ASN A 312 25.97 -1.07 -11.79
N LYS A 313 26.00 -1.66 -10.59
CA LYS A 313 27.00 -2.66 -10.20
C LYS A 313 26.31 -3.89 -9.65
N SER A 314 26.85 -5.06 -9.98
CA SER A 314 26.37 -6.35 -9.50
C SER A 314 26.56 -6.54 -8.00
N SER A 315 27.48 -5.81 -7.38
CA SER A 315 27.58 -5.70 -5.93
C SER A 315 28.09 -4.31 -5.57
N ASP A 316 27.47 -3.70 -4.56
CA ASP A 316 27.89 -2.41 -4.00
C ASP A 316 27.41 -2.26 -2.55
N SER A 317 27.90 -1.21 -1.90
CA SER A 317 27.49 -0.78 -0.56
C SER A 317 26.69 0.53 -0.66
N ILE A 318 25.42 0.50 -0.25
CA ILE A 318 24.53 1.66 -0.24
C ILE A 318 24.56 2.32 1.14
N HIS A 319 24.98 3.58 1.22
CA HIS A 319 24.94 4.36 2.45
C HIS A 319 23.57 4.98 2.70
N LEU A 320 22.88 4.57 3.77
CA LEU A 320 21.52 4.97 4.12
C LEU A 320 21.45 6.28 4.91
N VAL A 321 22.04 7.35 4.37
CA VAL A 321 22.23 8.64 5.04
C VAL A 321 20.93 9.44 5.29
N GLN A 322 19.87 9.20 4.51
CA GLN A 322 18.60 9.93 4.65
C GLN A 322 17.73 9.39 5.81
N LEU A 323 18.09 8.24 6.39
CA LEU A 323 17.35 7.60 7.47
C LEU A 323 17.93 8.01 8.84
N LYS A 324 17.51 9.16 9.37
CA LYS A 324 18.15 9.77 10.56
C LYS A 324 17.46 9.48 11.90
N TRP A 325 16.28 8.87 11.88
CA TRP A 325 15.43 8.69 13.06
C TRP A 325 15.46 7.25 13.60
N PRO A 326 14.97 6.98 14.82
CA PRO A 326 14.82 5.62 15.33
C PRO A 326 13.94 4.78 14.39
N ILE A 327 14.49 3.71 13.82
CA ILE A 327 13.84 2.88 12.80
C ILE A 327 13.27 1.62 13.43
N GLU A 328 12.00 1.33 13.20
CA GLU A 328 11.38 0.04 13.60
C GLU A 328 11.52 -1.01 12.51
N SER A 329 11.37 -0.60 11.25
CA SER A 329 11.50 -1.49 10.10
C SER A 329 11.93 -0.78 8.83
N LEU A 330 12.53 -1.55 7.93
CA LEU A 330 12.85 -1.15 6.56
C LEU A 330 12.10 -2.05 5.59
N THR A 331 11.30 -1.44 4.73
CA THR A 331 10.73 -2.07 3.54
C THR A 331 11.48 -1.51 2.34
N PHE A 332 12.05 -2.38 1.50
CA PHE A 332 12.89 -1.93 0.39
C PHE A 332 12.85 -2.90 -0.78
N GLY A 333 13.32 -2.45 -1.93
CA GLY A 333 13.45 -3.26 -3.13
C GLY A 333 14.40 -2.64 -4.12
N PHE A 334 14.74 -3.41 -5.15
CA PHE A 334 15.65 -3.02 -6.21
C PHE A 334 14.87 -3.08 -7.52
N GLN A 335 14.34 -1.97 -7.99
CA GLN A 335 13.49 -1.97 -9.18
C GLN A 335 14.32 -1.89 -10.46
N PRO A 336 14.30 -2.91 -11.35
CA PRO A 336 14.93 -2.80 -12.66
C PRO A 336 14.41 -1.60 -13.44
N THR A 337 15.30 -0.82 -14.06
CA THR A 337 14.91 0.37 -14.82
C THR A 337 14.09 0.02 -16.06
N VAL A 338 14.30 -1.18 -16.62
CA VAL A 338 13.53 -1.74 -17.75
C VAL A 338 12.05 -1.92 -17.44
N ASN A 339 11.67 -2.09 -16.17
CA ASN A 339 10.26 -2.17 -15.75
C ASN A 339 9.53 -0.83 -15.92
N ARG A 340 10.26 0.28 -16.12
CA ARG A 340 9.71 1.61 -16.39
C ARG A 340 10.03 2.12 -17.80
N ALA A 341 10.58 1.27 -18.66
CA ALA A 341 10.88 1.64 -20.04
C ALA A 341 9.58 1.81 -20.83
N LYS A 342 9.39 2.98 -21.43
CA LYS A 342 8.22 3.25 -22.29
C LYS A 342 8.39 2.53 -23.61
N ASN A 343 7.34 1.84 -24.07
CA ASN A 343 7.33 1.34 -25.43
C ASN A 343 7.10 2.50 -26.41
N THR A 344 8.08 2.72 -27.28
CA THR A 344 8.01 3.78 -28.32
C THR A 344 7.33 3.31 -29.60
N ASN A 345 7.14 1.99 -29.76
CA ASN A 345 6.38 1.44 -30.87
C ASN A 345 4.88 1.52 -30.56
N LEU A 346 4.19 2.48 -31.19
CA LEU A 346 2.75 2.68 -31.03
C LEU A 346 1.94 2.25 -32.25
N GLU A 347 2.62 1.82 -33.32
CA GLU A 347 2.04 1.68 -34.66
C GLU A 347 2.35 0.32 -35.30
N ALA A 348 2.68 -0.70 -34.50
CA ALA A 348 2.86 -2.05 -35.01
C ALA A 348 1.61 -2.52 -35.78
N ASN A 349 1.81 -3.13 -36.95
CA ASN A 349 0.74 -3.70 -37.77
C ASN A 349 0.98 -5.21 -37.90
N SER A 350 -0.06 -6.01 -37.68
CA SER A 350 0.00 -7.48 -37.72
C SER A 350 1.01 -8.09 -36.73
N ASP A 351 1.38 -7.35 -35.69
CA ASP A 351 2.29 -7.77 -34.61
C ASP A 351 1.88 -7.11 -33.28
N GLN A 352 2.07 -7.81 -32.17
CA GLN A 352 1.72 -7.38 -30.82
C GLN A 352 2.83 -6.56 -30.13
N SER A 353 3.92 -6.22 -30.82
CA SER A 353 5.02 -5.47 -30.20
C SER A 353 4.63 -4.09 -29.66
N SER A 354 3.55 -3.46 -30.13
CA SER A 354 3.05 -2.19 -29.58
C SER A 354 2.18 -2.36 -28.32
N SER A 355 1.54 -3.51 -28.15
CA SER A 355 0.61 -3.76 -27.04
C SER A 355 1.32 -4.11 -25.73
N VAL A 356 2.58 -4.54 -25.79
CA VAL A 356 3.42 -4.84 -24.61
C VAL A 356 4.14 -3.58 -24.15
N SER A 357 3.82 -3.04 -22.98
CA SER A 357 4.54 -1.89 -22.41
C SER A 357 4.87 -2.12 -20.93
N SER A 358 6.16 -2.31 -20.63
CA SER A 358 6.60 -2.59 -19.26
C SER A 358 6.30 -1.41 -18.33
N ASP A 359 6.42 -0.17 -18.80
CA ASP A 359 6.03 1.00 -18.01
C ASP A 359 4.54 1.06 -17.67
N MET A 360 3.66 0.29 -18.31
CA MET A 360 2.24 0.22 -17.95
C MET A 360 1.95 -0.95 -17.02
N GLU A 361 2.57 -2.10 -17.28
CA GLU A 361 2.22 -3.37 -16.64
C GLU A 361 3.15 -3.71 -15.46
N ASP A 362 4.42 -3.31 -15.57
CA ASP A 362 5.50 -3.78 -14.70
C ASP A 362 6.10 -2.65 -13.84
N TRP A 363 5.63 -1.40 -13.99
CA TRP A 363 6.17 -0.23 -13.27
C TRP A 363 6.17 -0.37 -11.75
N HIS A 364 5.30 -1.23 -11.20
CA HIS A 364 5.18 -1.50 -9.77
C HIS A 364 5.95 -2.75 -9.32
N ARG A 365 6.69 -3.40 -10.23
CA ARG A 365 7.44 -4.64 -9.96
C ARG A 365 8.87 -4.32 -9.58
N PHE A 366 9.36 -5.03 -8.56
CA PHE A 366 10.75 -4.99 -8.12
C PHE A 366 11.53 -6.24 -8.56
N GLY A 367 10.85 -7.33 -8.93
CA GLY A 367 11.48 -8.44 -9.64
C GLY A 367 11.86 -8.09 -11.08
N VAL A 368 12.73 -8.91 -11.68
CA VAL A 368 12.97 -8.88 -13.13
C VAL A 368 11.79 -9.57 -13.80
N VAL A 369 11.15 -8.86 -14.74
CA VAL A 369 10.03 -9.37 -15.51
C VAL A 369 10.52 -9.78 -16.89
N SER A 370 10.28 -11.04 -17.27
CA SER A 370 10.52 -11.55 -18.63
C SER A 370 9.20 -11.89 -19.32
N ASN A 371 9.12 -11.47 -20.58
CA ASN A 371 7.98 -11.71 -21.46
C ASN A 371 8.36 -12.76 -22.51
N THR A 372 7.67 -13.89 -22.53
CA THR A 372 7.88 -14.97 -23.51
C THR A 372 6.62 -15.16 -24.34
N GLN A 373 6.71 -15.00 -25.66
CA GLN A 373 5.62 -15.33 -26.56
C GLN A 373 5.56 -16.84 -26.81
N MET A 374 4.37 -17.42 -26.68
CA MET A 374 4.12 -18.85 -26.88
C MET A 374 2.93 -19.06 -27.81
N LEU A 375 2.94 -20.12 -28.63
CA LEU A 375 1.81 -20.42 -29.52
C LEU A 375 0.70 -21.13 -28.73
N ALA A 376 -0.56 -20.76 -28.95
CA ALA A 376 -1.70 -21.40 -28.29
C ALA A 376 -1.78 -22.92 -28.52
N ALA A 377 -1.23 -23.41 -29.64
CA ALA A 377 -1.15 -24.82 -29.97
C ALA A 377 -0.31 -25.65 -28.97
N ASP A 378 0.67 -25.03 -28.28
CA ASP A 378 1.59 -25.73 -27.37
C ASP A 378 0.95 -26.12 -26.03
N PHE A 379 -0.18 -25.51 -25.65
CA PHE A 379 -0.87 -25.76 -24.37
C PHE A 379 -2.32 -26.23 -24.49
N LEU A 380 -3.08 -25.69 -25.46
CA LEU A 380 -4.55 -25.85 -25.48
C LEU A 380 -5.08 -26.66 -26.66
N GLY A 381 -4.21 -27.09 -27.59
CA GLY A 381 -4.61 -27.91 -28.74
C GLY A 381 -5.58 -27.18 -29.68
N SER A 382 -5.07 -26.57 -30.75
CA SER A 382 -5.86 -26.00 -31.85
C SER A 382 -6.95 -24.98 -31.44
N MET A 383 -6.56 -23.88 -30.79
CA MET A 383 -7.34 -22.64 -30.79
C MET A 383 -6.53 -21.50 -31.40
N GLY A 384 -6.79 -21.18 -32.68
CA GLY A 384 -6.44 -19.89 -33.32
C GLY A 384 -4.95 -19.53 -33.41
N ALA A 385 -4.64 -18.56 -34.29
CA ALA A 385 -3.28 -18.11 -34.58
C ALA A 385 -2.71 -17.08 -33.57
N LEU A 386 -3.35 -16.88 -32.41
CA LEU A 386 -2.95 -15.84 -31.45
C LEU A 386 -2.03 -16.43 -30.37
N GLY A 387 -0.83 -15.87 -30.25
CA GLY A 387 0.13 -16.25 -29.22
C GLY A 387 -0.28 -15.76 -27.82
N LEU A 388 0.11 -16.51 -26.80
CA LEU A 388 0.04 -16.11 -25.39
C LEU A 388 1.32 -15.34 -25.04
N LEU A 389 1.20 -14.26 -24.27
CA LEU A 389 2.34 -13.62 -23.63
C LEU A 389 2.45 -14.16 -22.20
N VAL A 390 3.45 -14.98 -21.94
CA VAL A 390 3.73 -15.52 -20.60
C VAL A 390 4.68 -14.57 -19.89
N LYS A 391 4.24 -14.08 -18.73
CA LYS A 391 5.03 -13.24 -17.83
C LYS A 391 5.62 -14.08 -16.71
N GLU A 392 6.94 -14.00 -16.57
CA GLU A 392 7.67 -14.59 -15.45
C GLU A 392 8.36 -13.50 -14.64
N GLU A 393 8.25 -13.60 -13.31
CA GLU A 393 8.88 -12.69 -12.37
C GLU A 393 9.92 -13.44 -11.56
N SER A 394 11.15 -12.92 -11.50
CA SER A 394 12.25 -13.55 -10.77
C SER A 394 12.97 -12.59 -9.84
N SER A 395 13.44 -13.11 -8.70
CA SER A 395 14.35 -12.38 -7.82
C SER A 395 15.72 -12.27 -8.48
N HIS A 396 16.31 -11.09 -8.46
CA HIS A 396 17.65 -10.87 -8.98
C HIS A 396 18.67 -10.46 -7.92
N ILE A 397 18.25 -10.22 -6.67
CA ILE A 397 19.16 -10.06 -5.54
C ILE A 397 19.42 -11.44 -4.94
N THR A 398 20.68 -11.77 -4.76
CA THR A 398 21.11 -13.07 -4.26
C THR A 398 21.41 -13.02 -2.76
N THR A 399 22.13 -11.98 -2.32
CA THR A 399 22.48 -11.78 -0.91
C THR A 399 22.30 -10.35 -0.46
N LEU A 400 21.99 -10.20 0.83
CA LEU A 400 21.84 -8.92 1.51
C LEU A 400 22.57 -8.96 2.85
N GLN A 401 23.16 -7.84 3.23
CA GLN A 401 23.81 -7.63 4.53
C GLN A 401 23.55 -6.20 4.98
N LEU A 402 23.29 -6.03 6.28
CA LEU A 402 23.10 -4.72 6.88
C LEU A 402 24.17 -4.48 7.94
N GLN A 403 24.93 -3.40 7.78
CA GLN A 403 26.07 -3.06 8.64
C GLN A 403 25.90 -1.67 9.24
N ALA A 404 26.23 -1.53 10.52
CA ALA A 404 26.35 -0.24 11.19
C ALA A 404 27.68 -0.16 11.94
N HIS A 405 28.45 0.93 11.77
CA HIS A 405 29.77 1.11 12.40
C HIS A 405 30.72 -0.10 12.24
N SER A 406 30.79 -0.67 11.03
CA SER A 406 31.57 -1.89 10.75
C SER A 406 31.12 -3.15 11.51
N VAL A 407 29.99 -3.11 12.21
CA VAL A 407 29.36 -4.28 12.86
C VAL A 407 28.16 -4.72 12.02
N ASN A 408 28.11 -6.02 11.71
CA ASN A 408 27.00 -6.58 10.96
C ASN A 408 25.78 -6.73 11.87
N LEU A 409 24.77 -5.89 11.69
CA LEU A 409 23.46 -6.04 12.33
C LEU A 409 22.76 -7.30 11.81
N PHE A 410 22.84 -7.48 10.49
CA PHE A 410 22.50 -8.72 9.82
C PHE A 410 23.71 -9.14 9.00
N SER A 411 24.23 -10.35 9.26
CA SER A 411 25.26 -10.95 8.41
C SER A 411 24.75 -11.18 6.99
N THR A 412 25.66 -11.54 6.09
CA THR A 412 25.29 -11.86 4.71
C THR A 412 24.39 -13.08 4.67
N PHE A 413 23.13 -12.88 4.32
CA PHE A 413 22.15 -13.94 4.17
C PHE A 413 21.59 -13.95 2.75
N PRO A 414 21.05 -15.10 2.27
CA PRO A 414 20.29 -15.16 1.04
C PRO A 414 19.10 -14.21 1.07
N ALA A 415 18.85 -13.50 -0.04
CA ALA A 415 17.80 -12.48 -0.10
C ALA A 415 16.39 -13.04 0.21
N ALA A 416 16.15 -14.31 -0.12
CA ALA A 416 14.91 -15.02 0.19
C ALA A 416 14.58 -15.06 1.71
N PHE A 417 15.59 -14.99 2.58
CA PHE A 417 15.37 -14.87 4.03
C PHE A 417 14.60 -13.60 4.38
N PHE A 418 14.94 -12.47 3.74
CA PHE A 418 14.32 -11.17 3.99
C PHE A 418 13.03 -10.93 3.18
N ASN A 419 12.84 -11.66 2.08
CA ASN A 419 11.61 -11.61 1.29
C ASN A 419 10.52 -12.51 1.90
N SER A 420 10.85 -13.76 2.23
CA SER A 420 9.83 -14.76 2.59
C SER A 420 9.80 -15.05 4.10
N TYR A 421 10.95 -15.37 4.72
CA TYR A 421 10.97 -15.85 6.10
C TYR A 421 10.70 -14.75 7.12
N ILE A 422 11.35 -13.58 6.99
CA ILE A 422 11.16 -12.49 7.96
C ILE A 422 9.70 -12.00 7.98
N PRO A 423 9.04 -11.70 6.85
CA PRO A 423 7.62 -11.31 6.86
C PRO A 423 6.67 -12.42 7.35
N TYR A 424 7.03 -13.69 7.17
CA TYR A 424 6.26 -14.81 7.72
C TYR A 424 6.41 -14.92 9.25
N GLN A 425 7.63 -14.74 9.77
CA GLN A 425 7.94 -14.90 11.19
C GLN A 425 7.45 -13.73 12.05
N PHE A 426 7.51 -12.50 11.53
CA PHE A 426 7.20 -11.28 12.27
C PHE A 426 5.86 -10.65 11.82
N GLY A 427 5.26 -9.84 12.71
CA GLY A 427 4.12 -8.98 12.37
C GLY A 427 2.73 -9.62 12.43
N GLY A 428 2.62 -10.95 12.50
CA GLY A 428 1.34 -11.64 12.68
C GLY A 428 0.31 -11.20 11.62
N SER A 429 -0.89 -10.82 12.04
CA SER A 429 -1.91 -10.31 11.12
C SER A 429 -1.65 -8.89 10.59
N ALA A 430 -0.66 -8.17 11.13
CA ALA A 430 -0.36 -6.79 10.75
C ALA A 430 0.73 -6.67 9.67
N LEU A 431 1.30 -7.79 9.21
CA LEU A 431 2.29 -7.87 8.14
C LEU A 431 1.94 -9.03 7.21
N THR A 432 1.95 -8.78 5.90
CA THR A 432 1.72 -9.77 4.86
C THR A 432 3.05 -10.08 4.16
N ALA A 433 3.27 -11.34 3.79
CA ALA A 433 4.42 -11.70 2.97
C ALA A 433 4.23 -11.18 1.54
N PRO A 434 5.23 -10.49 0.96
CA PRO A 434 5.11 -9.90 -0.36
C PRO A 434 4.98 -11.00 -1.43
N THR A 435 4.16 -10.74 -2.45
CA THR A 435 4.11 -11.60 -3.65
C THR A 435 5.23 -11.27 -4.63
N ASP A 436 5.76 -10.05 -4.58
CA ASP A 436 6.86 -9.61 -5.43
C ASP A 436 8.21 -10.18 -4.92
N PRO A 437 8.97 -10.91 -5.75
CA PRO A 437 10.23 -11.51 -5.33
C PRO A 437 11.39 -10.51 -5.16
N GLY A 438 11.25 -9.27 -5.62
CA GLY A 438 12.24 -8.19 -5.51
C GLY A 438 12.06 -7.27 -4.30
N LEU A 439 11.10 -7.57 -3.42
CA LEU A 439 10.84 -6.82 -2.19
C LEU A 439 11.40 -7.52 -0.95
N TYR A 440 11.92 -6.75 -0.01
CA TYR A 440 12.58 -7.27 1.18
C TYR A 440 12.21 -6.47 2.42
N TYR A 441 12.30 -7.12 3.58
CA TYR A 441 11.92 -6.55 4.86
C TYR A 441 12.99 -6.79 5.94
N TYR A 442 13.41 -5.72 6.62
CA TYR A 442 14.13 -5.80 7.88
C TYR A 442 13.22 -5.39 9.05
N SER A 443 13.20 -6.21 10.11
CA SER A 443 12.58 -5.86 11.38
C SER A 443 13.65 -5.55 12.42
N PHE A 444 13.49 -4.43 13.13
CA PHE A 444 14.18 -4.13 14.39
C PHE A 444 13.23 -4.16 15.59
N ALA A 445 11.94 -4.39 15.34
CA ALA A 445 10.90 -4.53 16.33
C ALA A 445 10.44 -6.00 16.43
N LEU A 446 10.06 -6.44 17.63
CA LEU A 446 9.50 -7.79 17.84
C LEU A 446 8.08 -7.92 17.28
N TYR A 447 7.30 -6.84 17.35
CA TYR A 447 5.92 -6.74 16.88
C TYR A 447 5.79 -5.53 15.95
N PRO A 448 6.25 -5.64 14.69
CA PRO A 448 6.12 -4.55 13.74
C PRO A 448 4.66 -4.21 13.47
N ASN A 449 4.39 -2.95 13.14
CA ASN A 449 3.05 -2.38 12.86
C ASN A 449 2.06 -2.36 14.04
N GLN A 450 2.41 -2.87 15.23
CA GLN A 450 1.62 -2.64 16.43
C GLN A 450 1.87 -1.24 17.00
N TYR A 451 0.86 -0.66 17.66
CA TYR A 451 1.00 0.67 18.25
C TYR A 451 2.13 0.73 19.28
N GLN A 452 2.12 -0.20 20.24
CA GLN A 452 3.11 -0.27 21.31
C GLN A 452 4.50 -0.59 20.72
N PRO A 453 5.52 0.28 20.89
CA PRO A 453 6.86 0.00 20.42
C PRO A 453 7.43 -1.26 21.08
N SER A 454 8.12 -2.07 20.28
CA SER A 454 8.65 -3.38 20.70
C SER A 454 10.10 -3.61 20.27
N GLY A 455 10.81 -2.53 19.95
CA GLY A 455 12.20 -2.52 19.50
C GLY A 455 12.41 -1.47 18.41
N HIS A 456 13.60 -0.89 18.35
CA HIS A 456 14.00 0.02 17.26
C HIS A 456 15.52 0.02 17.13
N PHE A 457 16.02 0.39 15.96
CA PHE A 457 17.43 0.67 15.72
C PHE A 457 17.66 2.18 15.68
N ASN A 458 18.59 2.68 16.49
CA ASN A 458 18.85 4.11 16.59
C ASN A 458 19.92 4.56 15.58
N VAL A 459 19.49 5.05 14.42
CA VAL A 459 20.39 5.53 13.37
C VAL A 459 20.95 6.93 13.63
N SER A 460 20.32 7.72 14.50
CA SER A 460 20.77 9.09 14.81
C SER A 460 22.20 9.15 15.38
N ARG A 461 22.56 8.13 16.16
CA ARG A 461 23.92 7.93 16.68
C ARG A 461 24.81 7.22 15.67
N ALA A 462 24.22 6.34 14.86
CA ALA A 462 24.96 5.46 13.99
C ALA A 462 25.60 6.18 12.80
N ARG A 463 24.92 7.16 12.14
CA ARG A 463 25.35 7.93 10.94
C ARG A 463 25.96 7.14 9.75
N GLU A 464 26.23 5.86 9.92
CA GLU A 464 26.99 4.93 9.09
C GLU A 464 26.19 3.63 9.04
N LEU A 465 25.01 3.68 8.41
CA LEU A 465 24.21 2.51 8.11
C LEU A 465 24.40 2.16 6.64
N TYR A 466 24.91 0.97 6.36
CA TYR A 466 25.22 0.49 5.01
C TYR A 466 24.44 -0.77 4.69
N LEU A 467 23.81 -0.80 3.51
CA LEU A 467 23.19 -1.98 2.93
C LEU A 467 24.10 -2.51 1.82
N ASN A 468 24.67 -3.69 2.03
CA ASN A 468 25.49 -4.36 1.02
C ASN A 468 24.61 -5.37 0.29
N TYR A 469 24.68 -5.37 -1.05
CA TYR A 469 23.90 -6.28 -1.89
C TYR A 469 24.77 -6.98 -2.93
N THR A 470 24.29 -8.13 -3.40
CA THR A 470 24.78 -8.80 -4.60
C THR A 470 23.59 -9.14 -5.50
N SER A 471 23.73 -8.92 -6.80
CA SER A 471 22.70 -9.15 -7.80
C SER A 471 23.22 -9.98 -8.98
N SER A 472 22.37 -10.84 -9.52
CA SER A 472 22.58 -11.58 -10.77
C SER A 472 22.17 -10.79 -12.02
N PHE A 473 21.43 -9.68 -11.87
CA PHE A 473 20.93 -8.87 -12.97
C PHE A 473 21.68 -7.54 -13.10
N ILE A 474 21.86 -6.82 -11.98
CA ILE A 474 22.39 -5.45 -12.03
C ILE A 474 23.83 -5.47 -12.55
N SER A 475 24.12 -4.66 -13.57
CA SER A 475 25.45 -4.53 -14.15
C SER A 475 25.66 -3.12 -14.71
N SER A 476 26.83 -2.89 -15.31
CA SER A 476 27.15 -1.62 -15.97
C SER A 476 26.45 -1.42 -17.32
N ASP A 477 25.74 -2.44 -17.82
CA ASP A 477 24.94 -2.33 -19.04
C ASP A 477 23.66 -1.51 -18.77
N ALA A 478 23.31 -0.62 -19.70
CA ALA A 478 22.21 0.32 -19.57
C ALA A 478 20.86 -0.37 -19.31
N ASN A 479 20.62 -1.52 -19.95
CA ASN A 479 19.38 -2.30 -19.79
C ASN A 479 19.37 -3.19 -18.52
N HIS A 480 20.48 -3.19 -17.78
CA HIS A 480 20.67 -4.02 -16.59
C HIS A 480 20.96 -3.12 -15.38
N THR A 481 20.34 -1.95 -15.32
CA THR A 481 20.40 -1.04 -14.16
C THR A 481 19.15 -1.16 -13.29
N ALA A 482 19.25 -0.76 -12.03
CA ALA A 482 18.11 -0.75 -11.11
C ALA A 482 18.07 0.52 -10.26
N THR A 483 16.90 0.89 -9.80
CA THR A 483 16.70 1.93 -8.78
C THR A 483 16.42 1.26 -7.45
N PHE A 484 17.31 1.43 -6.49
CA PHE A 484 17.07 1.06 -5.11
C PHE A 484 16.09 2.03 -4.47
N PHE A 485 15.05 1.49 -3.84
CA PHE A 485 14.10 2.22 -3.03
C PHE A 485 14.05 1.61 -1.64
N VAL A 486 14.19 2.45 -0.61
CA VAL A 486 13.96 2.05 0.77
C VAL A 486 13.03 3.03 1.46
N GLN A 487 12.12 2.48 2.23
CA GLN A 487 11.26 3.18 3.15
C GLN A 487 11.44 2.63 4.55
N ALA A 488 11.77 3.52 5.47
CA ALA A 488 11.83 3.27 6.90
C ALA A 488 10.52 3.73 7.56
N LYS A 489 9.96 2.87 8.41
CA LYS A 489 9.00 3.29 9.43
C LYS A 489 9.77 3.74 10.66
N THR A 490 9.63 5.01 10.99
CA THR A 490 10.45 5.66 12.02
C THR A 490 9.60 6.19 13.16
N ILE A 491 10.07 6.02 14.39
CA ILE A 491 9.42 6.54 15.59
C ILE A 491 9.80 8.00 15.74
N ASN A 492 8.79 8.85 15.92
CA ASN A 492 8.98 10.24 16.31
C ASN A 492 7.90 10.63 17.34
N PHE A 493 8.00 11.84 17.88
CA PHE A 493 7.00 12.39 18.78
C PHE A 493 6.42 13.65 18.17
N LEU A 494 5.10 13.68 18.06
CA LEU A 494 4.35 14.86 17.69
C LEU A 494 4.18 15.73 18.94
N LEU A 495 4.68 16.95 18.84
CA LEU A 495 4.53 18.03 19.79
C LEU A 495 3.46 18.97 19.28
N ILE A 496 2.47 19.23 20.12
CA ILE A 496 1.35 20.09 19.77
C ILE A 496 1.25 21.16 20.86
N SER A 497 1.53 22.41 20.48
CA SER A 497 1.49 23.55 21.39
C SER A 497 1.18 24.84 20.64
N GLU A 498 0.34 25.69 21.24
CA GLU A 498 0.13 27.09 20.82
C GLU A 498 -0.21 27.27 19.33
N GLY A 499 -1.03 26.38 18.75
CA GLY A 499 -1.42 26.48 17.34
C GLY A 499 -0.42 25.87 16.36
N SER A 500 0.62 25.20 16.84
CA SER A 500 1.64 24.57 16.02
C SER A 500 1.75 23.06 16.28
N ALA A 501 2.11 22.32 15.24
CA ALA A 501 2.51 20.93 15.34
C ALA A 501 3.93 20.78 14.80
N SER A 502 4.78 20.11 15.56
CA SER A 502 6.16 19.85 15.16
C SER A 502 6.60 18.45 15.58
N LEU A 503 7.57 17.90 14.86
CA LEU A 503 8.20 16.66 15.25
C LEU A 503 9.37 16.97 16.17
N ARG A 504 9.45 16.26 17.31
CA ARG A 504 10.53 16.44 18.30
C ARG A 504 11.90 16.21 17.68
N TYR A 505 12.04 15.19 16.84
CA TYR A 505 13.22 14.99 16.04
C TYR A 505 12.98 15.66 14.69
N SER A 506 13.45 16.89 14.51
CA SER A 506 13.58 17.55 13.21
C SER A 506 15.04 17.44 12.73
N THR A 507 15.22 17.25 11.42
CA THR A 507 16.53 17.09 10.78
C THR A 507 17.05 18.39 10.20
#